data_AF-A0A8S3GCH6-F1
#
_entry.id   AF-A0A8S3GCH6-F1
#
_cell.length_a   1.000
_cell.length_b   1.000
_cell.length_c   1.000
_cell.angle_alpha   90.00
_cell.angle_beta   90.00
_cell.angle_gamma   90.00
#
_symmetry.space_group_name_H-M   'P 1'
#
loop_
_entity.id
_entity.type
_entity.pdbx_description
1 polymer ?
#
loop_
_entity_poly.entity_id
_entity_poly.type
_entity_poly.pdbx_seq_one_letter_code
_entity_poly.pdbx_strand_id
1 'polypeptide(L)'
;MAKMATNNECFLCRQSNKKQRSSIMCTGCSQRFCQPHHKEHRESINKDFNCLIEEHDILRQRLFNETDDKNSTKSGLLKRIETWEKDMIKNIQATAATAKTRVIQMINEEKDQLKKTFTSAANELKTNQTGNDYV
;
A
#
# COMPACT_ATOMS: atom_id res chain seq x y z
N MET A 1 -13.02 56.25 -47.05
CA MET A 1 -11.89 55.45 -46.54
C MET A 1 -11.82 55.60 -45.02
N ALA A 2 -12.21 54.58 -44.26
CA ALA A 2 -12.26 54.65 -42.79
C ALA A 2 -10.84 54.46 -42.20
N LYS A 3 -10.38 55.42 -41.39
CA LYS A 3 -9.16 55.27 -40.58
C LYS A 3 -9.47 54.31 -39.43
N MET A 4 -9.04 53.06 -39.55
CA MET A 4 -8.96 52.15 -38.41
C MET A 4 -7.92 52.70 -37.43
N ALA A 5 -8.38 53.25 -36.32
CA ALA A 5 -7.53 53.62 -35.19
C ALA A 5 -7.02 52.33 -34.53
N THR A 6 -5.89 51.81 -35.01
CA THR A 6 -5.16 50.77 -34.30
C THR A 6 -4.60 51.38 -33.03
N ASN A 7 -5.11 50.97 -31.88
CA ASN A 7 -4.61 51.39 -30.57
C ASN A 7 -3.17 50.86 -30.43
N ASN A 8 -2.20 51.71 -30.80
CA ASN A 8 -0.77 51.41 -30.85
C ASN A 8 -0.07 51.86 -29.56
N GLU A 9 -0.76 51.83 -28.43
CA GLU A 9 -0.20 52.20 -27.12
C GLU A 9 0.31 50.97 -26.38
N CYS A 10 1.41 51.14 -25.65
CA CYS A 10 1.90 50.09 -24.77
C CYS A 10 0.94 49.87 -23.59
N PHE A 11 0.60 48.60 -23.32
CA PHE A 11 -0.31 48.18 -22.26
C PHE A 11 0.08 48.71 -20.87
N LEU A 12 1.38 48.63 -20.51
CA LEU A 12 1.89 49.12 -19.23
C LEU A 12 2.04 50.65 -19.19
N CYS A 13 2.50 51.28 -20.28
CA CYS A 13 2.58 52.75 -20.35
C CYS A 13 1.21 53.41 -20.19
N ARG A 14 0.16 52.83 -20.79
CA ARG A 14 -1.22 53.29 -20.67
C ARG A 14 -1.69 53.28 -19.21
N GLN A 15 -1.32 52.26 -18.45
CA GLN A 15 -1.65 52.17 -17.02
C GLN A 15 -0.92 53.21 -16.18
N SER A 16 0.28 53.62 -16.58
CA SER A 16 1.08 54.64 -15.89
C SER A 16 0.91 56.07 -16.44
N ASN A 17 -0.14 56.35 -17.23
CA ASN A 17 -0.39 57.64 -17.90
C ASN A 17 0.78 58.16 -18.77
N LYS A 18 1.65 57.27 -19.25
CA LYS A 18 2.75 57.59 -20.18
C LYS A 18 2.31 57.33 -21.62
N LYS A 19 2.48 58.30 -22.50
CA LYS A 19 2.18 58.13 -23.93
C LYS A 19 3.40 57.58 -24.66
N GLN A 20 3.50 56.26 -24.77
CA GLN A 20 4.52 55.59 -25.56
C GLN A 20 3.89 54.61 -26.53
N ARG A 21 4.34 54.66 -27.79
CA ARG A 21 3.88 53.74 -28.84
C ARG A 21 4.40 52.33 -28.58
N SER A 22 3.55 51.34 -28.78
CA SER A 22 3.93 49.94 -28.82
C SER A 22 4.71 49.64 -30.10
N SER A 23 5.78 48.86 -29.98
CA SER A 23 6.58 48.37 -31.11
C SER A 23 6.49 46.86 -31.27
N ILE A 24 6.05 46.14 -30.23
CA ILE A 24 6.03 44.67 -30.19
C ILE A 24 4.68 44.20 -29.65
N MET A 25 4.13 43.16 -30.26
CA MET A 25 2.97 42.44 -29.76
C MET A 25 3.41 41.08 -29.23
N CYS A 26 3.07 40.76 -27.98
CA CYS A 26 3.28 39.44 -27.42
C CYS A 26 2.19 38.50 -27.95
N THR A 27 2.58 37.42 -28.62
CA THR A 27 1.64 36.42 -29.15
C THR A 27 1.01 35.56 -28.06
N GLY A 28 1.66 35.43 -26.91
CA GLY A 28 1.17 34.63 -25.78
C GLY A 28 0.00 35.29 -25.04
N CYS A 29 0.08 36.59 -24.75
CA CYS A 29 -0.97 37.32 -24.02
C CYS A 29 -1.78 38.29 -24.91
N SER A 30 -1.44 38.40 -26.20
CA SER A 30 -2.03 39.33 -27.17
C SER A 30 -1.92 40.82 -26.81
N GLN A 31 -1.09 41.17 -25.82
CA GLN A 31 -0.85 42.56 -25.41
C GLN A 31 0.29 43.21 -26.21
N ARG A 32 0.21 44.53 -26.36
CA ARG A 32 1.21 45.34 -27.08
C ARG A 32 2.09 46.10 -26.09
N PHE A 33 3.39 46.10 -26.34
CA PHE A 33 4.39 46.69 -25.46
C PHE A 33 5.37 47.58 -26.22
N CYS A 34 5.92 48.59 -25.55
CA CYS A 34 7.17 49.22 -25.99
C CYS A 34 8.34 48.29 -25.64
N GLN A 35 9.51 48.49 -26.26
CA GLN A 35 10.65 47.59 -26.03
C GLN A 35 11.03 47.37 -24.55
N PRO A 36 11.11 48.40 -23.69
CA PRO A 36 11.44 48.20 -22.27
C PRO A 36 10.43 47.28 -21.56
N HIS A 37 9.14 47.61 -21.68
CA HIS A 37 8.07 46.83 -21.06
C HIS A 37 7.92 45.42 -21.66
N HIS A 38 8.28 45.23 -22.93
CA HIS A 38 8.33 43.88 -23.52
C HIS A 38 9.45 43.04 -22.89
N LYS A 39 10.62 43.64 -22.65
CA LYS A 39 11.74 42.97 -21.99
C LYS A 39 11.37 42.57 -20.55
N GLU A 40 10.81 43.50 -19.79
CA GLU A 40 10.33 43.26 -18.43
C GLU A 40 9.25 42.18 -18.38
N HIS A 41 8.29 42.21 -19.31
CA HIS A 41 7.25 41.18 -19.42
C HIS A 41 7.85 39.79 -19.63
N ARG A 42 8.83 39.67 -20.55
CA ARG A 42 9.52 38.40 -20.83
C ARG A 42 10.36 37.93 -19.64
N GLU A 43 11.01 38.85 -18.95
CA GLU A 43 11.78 38.54 -17.74
C GLU A 43 10.88 38.05 -16.60
N SER A 44 9.69 38.65 -16.41
CA SER A 44 8.70 38.17 -15.44
C SER A 44 8.26 36.74 -15.76
N ILE A 45 7.91 36.46 -17.02
CA ILE A 45 7.51 35.12 -17.45
C ILE A 45 8.63 34.10 -17.17
N ASN A 46 9.88 34.43 -17.49
CA ASN A 46 11.01 33.53 -17.22
C ASN A 46 11.18 33.24 -15.73
N LYS A 47 10.95 34.22 -14.85
CA LYS A 47 10.98 34.02 -13.40
C LYS A 47 9.88 33.07 -12.96
N ASP A 48 8.65 33.29 -13.43
CA ASP A 48 7.51 32.44 -13.10
C ASP A 48 7.74 30.98 -13.56
N PHE A 49 8.30 30.80 -14.76
CA PHE A 49 8.67 29.46 -15.25
C PHE A 49 9.74 28.78 -14.40
N ASN A 50 10.77 29.52 -13.97
CA ASN A 50 11.80 28.95 -13.11
C ASN A 50 11.22 28.52 -11.75
N CYS A 51 10.32 29.31 -11.16
CA CYS A 51 9.62 28.93 -9.94
C CYS A 51 8.79 27.66 -10.14
N LEU A 52 8.05 27.55 -11.26
CA LEU A 52 7.27 26.36 -11.57
C LEU A 52 8.14 25.10 -11.73
N ILE A 53 9.30 25.24 -12.36
CA ILE A 53 10.27 24.13 -12.51
C ILE A 53 10.80 23.70 -11.14
N GLU A 54 11.14 24.66 -10.28
CA GLU A 54 11.62 24.38 -8.92
C GLU A 54 10.55 23.67 -8.08
N GLU A 55 9.30 24.15 -8.11
CA GLU A 55 8.17 23.50 -7.44
C GLU A 55 7.92 22.09 -7.96
N HIS A 56 7.99 21.90 -9.29
CA HIS A 56 7.88 20.59 -9.92
C HIS A 56 8.96 19.63 -9.41
N ASP A 57 10.21 20.08 -9.34
CA ASP A 57 11.33 19.25 -8.91
C ASP A 57 11.24 18.88 -7.42
N ILE A 58 10.80 19.82 -6.57
CA ILE A 58 10.50 19.56 -5.16
C ILE A 58 9.39 18.52 -5.02
N LEU A 59 8.30 18.66 -5.77
CA LEU A 59 7.18 17.71 -5.74
C LEU A 59 7.63 16.33 -6.23
N ARG A 60 8.40 16.26 -7.30
CA ARG A 60 8.97 15.01 -7.82
C ARG A 60 9.86 14.34 -6.78
N GLN A 61 10.72 15.10 -6.11
CA GLN A 61 11.57 14.58 -5.05
C GLN A 61 10.73 14.05 -3.88
N ARG A 62 9.71 14.77 -3.42
CA ARG A 62 8.83 14.29 -2.34
C ARG A 62 8.05 13.05 -2.73
N LEU A 63 7.49 13.00 -3.94
CA LEU A 63 6.66 11.88 -4.37
C LEU A 63 7.46 10.61 -4.63
N PHE A 64 8.64 10.74 -5.23
CA PHE A 64 9.38 9.59 -5.76
C PHE A 64 10.66 9.26 -5.00
N ASN A 65 11.23 10.20 -4.23
CA ASN A 65 12.46 9.98 -3.46
C ASN A 65 12.21 9.85 -1.94
N GLU A 66 10.99 10.07 -1.43
CA GLU A 66 10.58 9.65 -0.06
C GLU A 66 10.35 8.13 0.05
N THR A 67 11.21 7.35 -0.60
CA THR A 67 11.14 5.89 -0.54
C THR A 67 11.55 5.33 0.81
N ASP A 68 12.27 6.08 1.65
CA ASP A 68 12.79 5.53 2.90
C ASP A 68 11.77 5.51 4.05
N ASP A 69 10.98 6.58 4.23
CA ASP A 69 10.01 6.65 5.34
C ASP A 69 8.74 5.83 5.08
N LYS A 70 8.21 5.85 3.85
CA LYS A 70 7.03 5.03 3.48
C LYS A 70 7.36 3.54 3.42
N ASN A 71 8.61 3.17 3.10
CA ASN A 71 9.03 1.77 3.18
C ASN A 71 9.24 1.31 4.61
N SER A 72 9.62 2.18 5.56
CA SER A 72 9.77 1.80 6.97
C SER A 72 8.44 1.34 7.61
N THR A 73 7.36 2.11 7.44
CA THR A 73 6.04 1.71 7.98
C THR A 73 5.44 0.52 7.23
N LYS A 74 5.57 0.47 5.89
CA LYS A 74 5.17 -0.70 5.10
C LYS A 74 5.96 -1.94 5.50
N SER A 75 7.26 -1.82 5.72
CA SER A 75 8.14 -2.88 6.22
C SER A 75 7.73 -3.34 7.61
N GLY A 76 7.35 -2.42 8.51
CA GLY A 76 6.82 -2.77 9.83
C GLY A 76 5.52 -3.56 9.78
N LEU A 77 4.56 -3.15 8.94
CA LEU A 77 3.31 -3.89 8.74
C LEU A 77 3.55 -5.26 8.11
N LEU A 78 4.39 -5.35 7.08
CA LEU A 78 4.74 -6.62 6.43
C LEU A 78 5.44 -7.57 7.41
N LYS A 79 6.40 -7.09 8.21
CA LYS A 79 7.03 -7.90 9.27
C LYS A 79 6.04 -8.41 10.30
N ARG A 80 5.04 -7.59 10.67
CA ARG A 80 3.98 -8.02 11.59
C ARG A 80 3.10 -9.10 10.97
N ILE A 81 2.76 -8.98 9.68
CA ILE A 81 2.02 -10.00 8.94
C ILE A 81 2.82 -11.31 8.90
N GLU A 82 4.10 -11.27 8.54
CA GLU A 82 4.98 -12.44 8.52
C GLU A 82 5.11 -13.11 9.90
N THR A 83 5.17 -12.31 10.96
CA THR A 83 5.24 -12.83 12.34
C THR A 83 3.93 -13.53 12.70
N TRP A 84 2.79 -12.89 12.44
CA TRP A 84 1.47 -13.45 12.69
C TRP A 84 1.26 -14.77 11.92
N GLU A 85 1.68 -14.82 10.66
CA GLU A 85 1.59 -16.03 9.84
C GLU A 85 2.41 -17.18 10.44
N LYS A 86 3.67 -16.92 10.82
CA LYS A 86 4.54 -17.93 11.46
C LYS A 86 3.96 -18.45 12.76
N ASP A 87 3.43 -17.56 13.60
CA ASP A 87 2.84 -17.95 14.88
C ASP A 87 1.56 -18.76 14.68
N MET A 88 0.75 -18.41 13.66
CA MET A 88 -0.46 -19.15 13.36
C MET A 88 -0.19 -20.56 12.86
N ILE A 89 0.80 -20.72 11.97
CA ILE A 89 1.24 -22.04 11.50
C ILE A 89 1.70 -22.90 12.68
N LYS A 90 2.52 -22.35 13.58
CA LYS A 90 2.99 -23.07 14.78
C LYS A 90 1.83 -23.50 15.67
N ASN A 91 0.86 -22.62 15.90
CA ASN A 91 -0.31 -22.93 16.73
C ASN A 91 -1.15 -24.05 16.12
N ILE A 92 -1.45 -23.98 14.83
CA ILE A 92 -2.20 -25.03 14.12
C ILE A 92 -1.46 -26.37 14.20
N GLN A 93 -0.15 -26.38 13.98
CA GLN A 93 0.67 -27.60 14.08
C GLN A 93 0.66 -28.19 15.49
N ALA A 94 0.80 -27.35 16.52
CA ALA A 94 0.77 -27.77 17.91
C ALA A 94 -0.60 -28.37 18.27
N THR A 95 -1.70 -27.68 17.92
CA THR A 95 -3.06 -28.19 18.15
C THR A 95 -3.31 -29.51 17.43
N ALA A 96 -2.87 -29.63 16.18
CA ALA A 96 -3.00 -30.88 15.42
C ALA A 96 -2.18 -32.03 16.05
N ALA A 97 -0.97 -31.75 16.54
CA ALA A 97 -0.15 -32.73 17.24
C ALA A 97 -0.82 -33.22 18.53
N THR A 98 -1.34 -32.29 19.37
CA THR A 98 -2.08 -32.64 20.58
C THR A 98 -3.32 -33.48 20.28
N ALA A 99 -4.09 -33.11 19.24
CA ALA A 99 -5.27 -33.87 18.84
C ALA A 99 -4.91 -35.30 18.39
N LYS A 100 -3.85 -35.46 17.59
CA LYS A 100 -3.36 -36.78 17.17
C LYS A 100 -2.94 -37.64 18.37
N THR A 101 -2.17 -37.09 19.30
CA THR A 101 -1.76 -37.80 20.51
C THR A 101 -2.96 -38.26 21.33
N ARG A 102 -3.98 -37.40 21.49
CA ARG A 102 -5.20 -37.74 22.23
C ARG A 102 -5.97 -38.88 21.56
N VAL A 103 -6.12 -38.85 20.24
CA VAL A 103 -6.78 -39.94 19.49
C VAL A 103 -6.03 -41.26 19.66
N ILE A 104 -4.70 -41.25 19.55
CA ILE A 104 -3.87 -42.46 19.75
C ILE A 104 -4.06 -43.00 21.16
N GLN A 105 -4.06 -42.13 22.17
CA GLN A 105 -4.29 -42.52 23.55
C GLN A 105 -5.65 -43.19 23.74
N MET A 106 -6.73 -42.57 23.22
CA MET A 106 -8.07 -43.14 23.29
C MET A 106 -8.15 -44.52 22.61
N ILE A 107 -7.53 -44.67 21.43
CA ILE A 107 -7.49 -45.97 20.74
C ILE A 107 -6.79 -47.04 21.59
N ASN A 108 -5.68 -46.69 22.23
CA ASN A 108 -4.95 -47.62 23.08
C ASN A 108 -5.74 -48.00 24.34
N GLU A 109 -6.40 -47.03 24.97
CA GLU A 109 -7.28 -47.26 26.13
C GLU A 109 -8.44 -48.19 25.77
N GLU A 110 -9.12 -47.97 24.65
CA GLU A 110 -10.18 -48.84 24.15
C GLU A 110 -9.67 -50.24 23.81
N LYS A 111 -8.49 -50.35 23.19
CA LYS A 111 -7.86 -51.63 22.88
C LYS A 111 -7.55 -52.43 24.14
N ASP A 112 -7.06 -51.77 25.19
CA ASP A 112 -6.77 -52.41 26.47
C ASP A 112 -8.04 -52.87 27.18
N GLN A 113 -9.12 -52.08 27.13
CA GLN A 113 -10.42 -52.49 27.64
C GLN A 113 -10.96 -53.71 26.88
N LEU A 114 -10.91 -53.68 25.55
CA LEU A 114 -11.34 -54.81 24.72
C LEU A 114 -10.55 -56.07 25.07
N LYS A 115 -9.21 -55.97 25.25
CA LYS A 115 -8.36 -57.09 25.63
C LYS A 115 -8.77 -57.69 26.99
N LYS A 116 -9.09 -56.85 27.98
CA LYS A 116 -9.57 -57.30 29.30
C LYS A 116 -10.89 -58.05 29.16
N THR A 117 -11.86 -57.48 28.45
CA THR A 117 -13.17 -58.12 28.21
C THR A 117 -13.01 -59.46 27.51
N PHE A 118 -12.18 -59.52 26.47
CA PHE A 118 -11.92 -60.75 25.72
C PHE A 118 -11.29 -61.83 26.60
N THR A 119 -10.35 -61.43 27.48
CA THR A 119 -9.70 -62.35 28.42
C THR A 119 -10.67 -62.87 29.47
N SER A 120 -11.57 -62.00 30.00
CA SER A 120 -12.64 -62.42 30.92
C SER A 120 -13.56 -63.44 30.28
N ALA A 121 -14.08 -63.14 29.09
CA ALA A 121 -14.96 -64.04 28.36
C ALA A 121 -14.29 -65.40 28.06
N ALA A 122 -13.01 -65.40 27.68
CA ALA A 122 -12.27 -66.64 27.46
C ALA A 122 -12.09 -67.46 28.74
N ASN A 123 -11.88 -66.81 29.89
CA ASN A 123 -11.79 -67.49 31.18
C ASN A 123 -13.14 -68.06 31.60
N GLU A 124 -14.23 -67.31 31.46
CA GLU A 124 -15.59 -67.78 31.74
C GLU A 124 -15.95 -69.02 30.91
N LEU A 125 -15.62 -69.01 29.61
CA LEU A 125 -15.82 -70.17 28.72
C LEU A 125 -15.05 -71.40 29.21
N LYS A 126 -13.78 -71.23 29.61
CA LYS A 126 -12.97 -72.33 30.14
C LYS A 126 -13.56 -72.88 31.44
N THR A 127 -13.95 -72.01 32.36
CA THR A 127 -14.57 -72.40 33.63
C THR A 127 -15.86 -73.20 33.39
N ASN A 128 -16.71 -72.75 32.48
CA ASN A 128 -17.95 -73.47 32.11
C ASN A 128 -17.67 -74.82 31.45
N GLN A 129 -16.63 -74.94 30.63
CA GLN A 129 -16.22 -76.20 30.02
C GLN A 129 -15.74 -77.22 31.07
N THR A 130 -14.98 -76.77 32.08
CA THR A 130 -14.49 -77.64 33.16
C THR A 130 -15.53 -77.91 34.25
N GLY A 131 -16.54 -77.05 34.40
CA GLY A 131 -17.61 -77.20 35.38
C GLY A 131 -18.80 -78.04 34.90
N ASN A 132 -18.82 -78.43 33.62
CA ASN A 132 -19.83 -79.32 33.08
C ASN A 132 -19.42 -80.79 33.33
N ASP A 133 -19.49 -81.20 34.60
CA ASP A 133 -19.70 -82.59 34.96
C ASP A 133 -21.07 -82.98 34.39
N TYR A 134 -21.06 -83.62 33.22
CA TYR A 134 -22.24 -84.31 32.68
C TYR A 134 -22.66 -85.38 33.70
N VAL A 135 -23.79 -85.15 34.36
CA VAL A 135 -24.60 -86.19 35.02
C VAL A 135 -25.46 -86.89 33.97
#